data_AF-A0A3M2CPJ2-F1
#
_entry.id   AF-A0A3M2CPJ2-F1
#
_cell.length_a   1.000
_cell.length_b   1.000
_cell.length_c   1.000
_cell.angle_alpha   90.00
_cell.angle_beta   90.00
_cell.angle_gamma   90.00
#
_symmetry.space_group_name_H-M   'P 1'
#
loop_
_entity.id
_entity.type
_entity.pdbx_description
1 polymer ?
#
loop_
_entity_poly.entity_id
_entity_poly.type
_entity_poly.pdbx_seq_one_letter_code
_entity_poly.pdbx_strand_id
1 'polypeptide(L)'
;MPPARQIVLVPAESGSLGTRREVLRGLAAFNTAPDGDPDTPGVAYGPGFRVELPFVGDRDPVTQALLTITEEDNAWPVLIRMCKRTGWRLMDAESGRTFGP
;
A
#
# COMPACT_ATOMS: atom_id res chain seq x y z
N MET A 1 -15.11 6.03 -17.07
CA MET A 1 -14.53 6.00 -15.70
C MET A 1 -13.23 6.77 -15.74
N PRO A 2 -12.93 7.64 -14.76
CA PRO A 2 -11.60 8.22 -14.66
C PRO A 2 -10.54 7.11 -14.54
N PRO A 3 -9.32 7.33 -15.04
CA PRO A 3 -8.24 6.35 -14.92
C PRO A 3 -7.92 6.09 -13.45
N ALA A 4 -7.62 4.84 -13.10
CA ALA A 4 -7.24 4.48 -11.74
C ALA A 4 -5.93 5.18 -11.38
N ARG A 5 -5.90 5.85 -10.22
CA ARG A 5 -4.73 6.63 -9.79
C ARG A 5 -3.69 5.70 -9.16
N GLN A 6 -2.48 5.71 -9.71
CA GLN A 6 -1.35 4.95 -9.18
C GLN A 6 -0.56 5.77 -8.17
N ILE A 7 -0.31 5.17 -7.01
CA ILE A 7 0.45 5.74 -5.91
C ILE A 7 1.46 4.69 -5.46
N VAL A 8 2.67 5.10 -5.15
CA VAL A 8 3.69 4.24 -4.57
C VAL A 8 3.67 4.41 -3.06
N LEU A 9 3.52 3.31 -2.33
CA LEU A 9 3.70 3.28 -0.88
C LEU A 9 5.19 3.15 -0.57
N VAL A 10 5.74 4.09 0.20
CA VAL A 10 7.17 4.20 0.52
C VAL A 10 7.39 4.46 2.02
N PRO A 11 8.54 4.11 2.59
CA PRO A 11 8.85 4.45 3.99
C PRO A 11 9.00 5.98 4.20
N ALA A 12 8.73 6.46 5.43
CA ALA A 12 8.95 7.86 5.79
C ALA A 12 10.43 8.27 5.77
N GLU A 13 11.32 7.36 6.14
CA GLU A 13 12.77 7.55 6.12
C GLU A 13 13.42 6.57 5.14
N SER A 14 14.74 6.72 4.92
CA SER A 14 15.51 5.75 4.14
C SER A 14 15.42 4.37 4.80
N GLY A 15 14.93 3.36 4.08
CA GLY A 15 14.75 2.02 4.64
C GLY A 15 13.77 1.16 3.87
N SER A 16 12.93 0.44 4.61
CA SER A 16 11.92 -0.48 4.06
C SER A 16 10.59 -0.31 4.78
N LEU A 17 9.52 -0.80 4.16
CA LEU A 17 8.19 -0.95 4.78
C LEU A 17 8.15 -2.12 5.80
N GLY A 18 9.24 -2.88 5.93
CA GLY A 18 9.34 -4.12 6.69
C GLY A 18 9.33 -5.36 5.79
N THR A 19 9.25 -6.54 6.41
CA THR A 19 9.03 -7.82 5.70
C THR A 19 7.62 -7.88 5.11
N ARG A 20 7.41 -8.77 4.12
CA ARG A 20 6.07 -9.01 3.53
C ARG A 20 5.00 -9.27 4.60
N ARG A 21 5.34 -10.06 5.63
CA ARG A 21 4.43 -10.38 6.75
C ARG A 21 4.10 -9.15 7.60
N GLU A 22 5.06 -8.26 7.83
CA GLU A 22 4.83 -7.03 8.59
C GLU A 22 3.99 -6.03 7.81
N VAL A 23 4.26 -5.89 6.50
CA VAL A 23 3.44 -5.06 5.61
C VAL A 23 1.99 -5.54 5.61
N LEU A 24 1.76 -6.84 5.39
CA LEU A 24 0.41 -7.41 5.43
C LEU A 24 -0.28 -7.22 6.78
N ARG A 25 0.46 -7.34 7.89
CA ARG A 25 -0.08 -7.07 9.23
C ARG A 25 -0.46 -5.59 9.40
N GLY A 26 0.36 -4.67 8.88
CA GLY A 26 0.09 -3.24 8.87
C GLY A 26 -1.17 -2.91 8.07
N LEU A 27 -1.30 -3.48 6.87
CA LEU A 27 -2.48 -3.35 6.00
C LEU A 27 -3.75 -3.92 6.66
N ALA A 28 -3.65 -5.10 7.30
CA ALA A 28 -4.80 -5.76 7.92
C ALA A 28 -5.49 -4.92 9.00
N ALA A 29 -4.75 -4.04 9.70
CA ALA A 29 -5.32 -3.12 10.69
C ALA A 29 -6.27 -2.07 10.08
N PHE A 30 -6.36 -1.99 8.75
CA PHE A 30 -7.16 -1.03 7.99
C PHE A 30 -8.13 -1.72 7.01
N ASN A 31 -8.55 -2.95 7.31
CA ASN A 31 -9.40 -3.77 6.45
C ASN A 31 -8.79 -4.00 5.06
N THR A 32 -7.48 -4.17 5.00
CA THR A 32 -6.76 -4.47 3.76
C THR A 32 -6.06 -5.81 3.87
N ALA A 33 -6.48 -6.77 3.05
CA ALA A 33 -5.97 -8.14 3.09
C ALA A 33 -5.99 -8.78 1.69
N PRO A 34 -5.18 -9.83 1.45
CA PRO A 34 -5.35 -10.66 0.27
C PRO A 34 -6.76 -11.26 0.21
N ASP A 35 -7.26 -11.46 -0.99
CA ASP A 35 -8.56 -12.11 -1.26
C ASP A 35 -8.52 -13.64 -1.04
N GLY A 36 -7.32 -14.20 -0.82
CA GLY A 36 -7.11 -15.63 -0.60
C GLY A 36 -7.04 -16.44 -1.88
N ASP A 37 -7.06 -15.79 -3.04
CA ASP A 37 -6.89 -16.45 -4.32
C ASP A 37 -5.40 -16.83 -4.51
N PRO A 38 -5.09 -18.13 -4.67
CA PRO A 38 -3.72 -18.59 -4.87
C PRO A 38 -3.11 -18.11 -6.20
N ASP A 39 -3.94 -17.69 -7.16
CA ASP A 39 -3.53 -17.24 -8.49
C ASP A 39 -3.25 -15.72 -8.57
N THR A 40 -3.61 -14.96 -7.52
CA THR A 40 -3.27 -13.52 -7.38
C THR A 40 -2.33 -13.24 -6.19
N PRO A 41 -1.20 -13.98 -6.05
CA PRO A 41 -0.33 -13.84 -4.90
C PRO A 41 0.27 -12.44 -4.84
N GLY A 42 0.12 -11.78 -3.70
CA GLY A 42 0.74 -10.47 -3.44
C GLY A 42 -0.15 -9.27 -3.68
N VAL A 43 -1.42 -9.46 -4.03
CA VAL A 43 -2.41 -8.38 -4.04
C VAL A 43 -3.19 -8.38 -2.73
N ALA A 44 -3.36 -7.20 -2.12
CA ALA A 44 -4.24 -6.99 -0.98
C ALA A 44 -5.28 -5.91 -1.32
N TYR A 45 -6.53 -6.16 -0.97
CA TYR A 45 -7.66 -5.32 -1.30
C TYR A 45 -8.15 -4.58 -0.07
N GLY A 46 -8.29 -3.26 -0.20
CA GLY A 46 -8.77 -2.37 0.85
C GLY A 46 -9.96 -1.53 0.39
N PRO A 47 -10.51 -0.67 1.28
CA PRO A 47 -11.64 0.18 0.94
C PRO A 47 -11.27 1.23 -0.14
N GLY A 48 -11.73 1.03 -1.37
CA GLY A 48 -11.48 1.97 -2.48
C GLY A 48 -10.07 1.93 -3.07
N PHE A 49 -9.23 0.95 -2.69
CA PHE A 49 -7.89 0.76 -3.24
C PHE A 49 -7.43 -0.69 -3.19
N ARG A 50 -6.39 -1.03 -3.94
CA ARG A 50 -5.62 -2.28 -3.78
C ARG A 50 -4.13 -1.98 -3.67
N VAL A 51 -3.39 -2.89 -3.05
CA VAL A 51 -1.94 -2.84 -2.88
C VAL A 51 -1.32 -4.08 -3.50
N GLU A 52 -0.37 -3.88 -4.39
CA GLU A 52 0.42 -4.91 -5.05
C GLU A 52 1.81 -4.91 -4.40
N LEU A 53 2.12 -6.00 -3.69
CA LEU A 53 3.40 -6.22 -3.04
C LEU A 53 4.38 -6.83 -4.06
N PRO A 54 5.67 -6.46 -3.99
CA PRO A 54 6.66 -7.04 -4.87
C PRO A 54 6.87 -8.53 -4.57
N PHE A 55 7.27 -9.29 -5.59
CA PHE A 55 7.65 -10.71 -5.48
C PHE A 55 9.04 -10.85 -4.84
N VAL A 56 9.12 -10.54 -3.54
CA VAL A 56 10.30 -10.74 -2.71
C VAL A 56 10.09 -11.92 -1.76
N GLY A 57 11.16 -12.58 -1.31
CA GLY A 57 11.06 -13.66 -0.33
C GLY A 57 10.52 -13.17 1.01
N ASP A 58 10.04 -14.10 1.85
CA ASP A 58 9.40 -13.75 3.13
C ASP A 58 10.29 -12.96 4.10
N ARG A 59 11.61 -13.13 3.98
CA ARG A 59 12.62 -12.44 4.81
C ARG A 59 13.21 -11.22 4.12
N ASP A 60 12.91 -11.02 2.84
CA ASP A 60 13.42 -9.88 2.10
C ASP A 60 12.59 -8.64 2.43
N PRO A 61 13.23 -7.48 2.63
CA PRO A 61 12.52 -6.24 2.94
C PRO A 61 11.73 -5.76 1.73
N VAL A 62 10.47 -5.39 1.96
CA VAL A 62 9.64 -4.67 0.98
C VAL A 62 10.06 -3.21 1.01
N THR A 63 10.73 -2.75 -0.04
CA THR A 63 11.17 -1.35 -0.14
C THR A 63 10.06 -0.39 -0.56
N GLN A 64 9.14 -0.88 -1.40
CA GLN A 64 8.00 -0.14 -1.93
C GLN A 64 6.88 -1.10 -2.31
N ALA A 65 5.65 -0.59 -2.36
CA ALA A 65 4.49 -1.31 -2.88
C ALA A 65 3.67 -0.41 -3.80
N LEU A 66 3.01 -0.99 -4.81
CA LEU A 66 2.17 -0.25 -5.73
C LEU A 66 0.75 -0.20 -5.19
N LEU A 67 0.17 0.98 -5.07
CA LEU A 67 -1.19 1.21 -4.64
C LEU A 67 -2.00 1.76 -5.80
N THR A 68 -3.15 1.14 -6.08
CA THR A 68 -4.10 1.63 -7.08
C THR A 68 -5.37 2.08 -6.38
N ILE A 69 -5.73 3.36 -6.51
CA ILE A 69 -7.01 3.89 -6.03
C ILE A 69 -8.09 3.63 -7.08
N THR A 70 -9.16 2.95 -6.67
CA THR A 70 -10.34 2.68 -7.49
C THR A 70 -11.52 3.56 -7.11
N GLU A 71 -11.57 4.07 -5.88
CA GLU A 71 -12.62 4.97 -5.38
C GLU A 71 -12.03 5.96 -4.36
N GLU A 72 -11.83 7.22 -4.78
CA GLU A 72 -11.07 8.21 -4.01
C GLU A 72 -11.70 8.53 -2.64
N ASP A 73 -13.01 8.74 -2.60
CA ASP A 73 -13.73 9.17 -1.39
C ASP A 73 -13.64 8.11 -0.27
N ASN A 74 -13.57 6.83 -0.63
CA ASN A 74 -13.41 5.73 0.32
C ASN A 74 -11.94 5.46 0.66
N ALA A 75 -11.03 5.60 -0.31
CA ALA A 75 -9.61 5.31 -0.13
C ALA A 75 -8.93 6.32 0.80
N TRP A 76 -9.04 7.62 0.52
CA TRP A 76 -8.25 8.65 1.19
C TRP A 76 -8.37 8.65 2.73
N PRO A 77 -9.57 8.54 3.33
CA PRO A 77 -9.72 8.50 4.79
C PRO A 77 -9.02 7.30 5.44
N VAL A 78 -8.92 6.17 4.73
CA VAL A 78 -8.22 4.96 5.22
C VAL A 78 -6.72 5.13 5.05
N LEU A 79 -6.27 5.59 3.88
CA LEU A 79 -4.85 5.75 3.57
C LEU A 79 -4.16 6.79 4.46
N ILE A 80 -4.83 7.92 4.77
CA ILE A 80 -4.29 8.92 5.70
C ILE A 80 -4.12 8.33 7.10
N ARG A 81 -5.08 7.54 7.58
CA ARG A 81 -4.98 6.87 8.89
C ARG A 81 -3.90 5.80 8.92
N MET A 82 -3.76 5.06 7.82
CA MET A 82 -2.69 4.08 7.64
C MET A 82 -1.31 4.75 7.76
N CYS A 83 -1.06 5.79 6.96
CA CYS A 83 0.21 6.52 6.97
C CYS A 83 0.56 7.06 8.36
N LYS A 84 -0.42 7.66 9.05
CA LYS A 84 -0.24 8.16 10.44
C LYS A 84 0.14 7.08 11.44
N ARG A 85 -0.36 5.85 11.28
CA ARG A 85 -0.10 4.74 12.22
C ARG A 85 1.18 3.99 11.91
N THR A 86 1.52 3.84 10.64
CA THR A 86 2.66 3.02 10.19
C THR A 86 3.93 3.83 9.97
N GLY A 87 3.84 5.15 9.81
CA GLY A 87 4.95 5.97 9.34
C GLY A 87 5.27 5.72 7.86
N TRP A 88 4.33 5.20 7.08
CA TRP A 88 4.48 5.11 5.63
C TRP A 88 4.01 6.39 4.96
N ARG A 89 4.45 6.61 3.72
CA ARG A 89 4.06 7.73 2.88
C ARG A 89 3.54 7.24 1.54
N LEU A 90 2.68 8.05 0.93
CA LEU A 90 2.12 7.86 -0.39
C LEU A 90 2.86 8.78 -1.34
N MET A 91 3.46 8.25 -2.39
CA MET A 91 4.14 9.01 -3.43
C MET A 91 3.35 8.90 -4.73
N ASP A 92 2.90 10.03 -5.26
CA ASP A 92 2.26 10.05 -6.57
C ASP A 92 3.28 9.72 -7.66
N ALA A 93 2.99 8.69 -8.46
CA ALA A 93 3.95 8.13 -9.40
C ALA A 93 4.29 9.08 -10.56
N GLU A 94 3.37 9.98 -10.92
CA GLU A 94 3.54 10.91 -12.03
C GLU A 94 4.31 12.16 -11.60
N SER A 95 3.93 12.75 -10.47
CA SER A 95 4.49 14.03 -9.99
C SER A 95 5.67 13.86 -9.02
N GLY A 96 5.85 12.67 -8.45
CA GLY A 96 6.81 12.42 -7.36
C GLY A 96 6.43 13.05 -6.03
N ARG A 97 5.26 13.70 -5.95
CA ARG A 97 4.80 14.38 -4.73
C ARG A 97 4.43 13.35 -3.67
N THR A 98 4.89 13.58 -2.44
CA THR A 98 4.61 12.72 -1.29
C THR A 98 3.49 13.28 -0.40
N PHE A 99 2.68 12.39 0.18
CA PHE A 99 1.54 12.65 1.06
C PHE A 99 1.57 11.66 2.22
N GLY A 100 1.13 12.08 3.41
CA GLY A 100 1.32 11.32 4.65
C GLY A 100 2.12 12.15 5.66
N PRO A 101 2.42 11.63 6.85
CA PRO A 101 3.25 12.34 7.81
C PRO A 101 4.66 12.62 7.26
#